data_AF-A0A0X7BAF8-F1
#
_entry.id   AF-A0A0X7BAF8-F1
#
_cell.length_a   1.000
_cell.length_b   1.000
_cell.length_c   1.000
_cell.angle_alpha   90.00
_cell.angle_beta   90.00
_cell.angle_gamma   90.00
#
_symmetry.space_group_name_H-M   'P 1'
#
loop_
_entity.id
_entity.type
_entity.pdbx_description
1 polymer ?
#
loop_
_entity_poly.entity_id
_entity_poly.type
_entity_poly.pdbx_seq_one_letter_code
_entity_poly.pdbx_strand_id
1 'polypeptide(L)'
;MKNHIFKKIILLLLLNSIFSSCTETYPLLSNAYEEAIVVEATITNELKNQEIKISKTSKLEEEGIKRETGATVSVTDNQGNVYMFEEQSGGFYTSRLAFKAEPSITYSLNITTADGKTYESSKENLTTENNIESLVSEVITDEMLGRGVQIKVNSYDPNTTSKYYRYEYEETYKIITPKWRAEKLIVTGPQTLGLVKNSTESRICYTTKNSTDIILTKTSDLKEDRVDFQIRFISDQNYILSHRYSVLVKQYVQNLESYTFRKTMKEISSSESILSPKQPGFINGNIKCTSNRDEKAIGFFEVSSMSSKRIFFNYSDLFPGEKTPPYFTNCQEEEYKFCFGFSIPACQGEALIKGINGGTVTYYSNADNTSYQVVPVECGDCTSFSNNEKPAFWID
;
A
#
# COMPACT_ATOMS: atom_id res chain seq x y z
N MET A 1 41.88 50.35 18.21
CA MET A 1 40.96 49.22 18.46
C MET A 1 40.01 48.91 17.29
N LYS A 2 39.46 49.89 16.56
CA LYS A 2 38.56 49.65 15.40
C LYS A 2 39.16 48.81 14.25
N ASN A 3 40.43 49.02 13.89
CA ASN A 3 41.05 48.31 12.75
C ASN A 3 41.33 46.82 12.99
N HIS A 4 41.50 46.38 14.24
CA HIS A 4 41.68 44.96 14.56
C HIS A 4 40.36 44.17 14.52
N ILE A 5 39.25 44.82 14.87
CA ILE A 5 37.91 44.22 14.79
C ILE A 5 37.51 44.04 13.32
N PHE A 6 37.78 45.03 12.48
CA PHE A 6 37.48 44.96 11.04
C PHE A 6 38.26 43.83 10.33
N LYS A 7 39.55 43.65 10.66
CA LYS A 7 40.36 42.54 10.13
C LYS A 7 39.87 41.16 10.58
N LYS A 8 39.36 41.03 11.81
CA LYS A 8 38.77 39.78 12.32
C LYS A 8 37.44 39.46 11.64
N ILE A 9 36.61 40.47 11.36
CA ILE A 9 35.34 40.30 10.64
C ILE A 9 35.60 39.87 9.19
N ILE A 10 36.59 40.48 8.51
CA ILE A 10 36.99 40.07 7.16
C ILE A 10 37.51 38.64 7.15
N LEU A 11 38.33 38.24 8.13
CA LEU A 11 38.83 36.87 8.24
C LEU A 11 37.70 35.86 8.49
N LEU A 12 36.70 36.21 9.30
CA LEU A 12 35.54 35.36 9.59
C LEU A 12 34.60 35.21 8.37
N LEU A 13 34.45 36.28 7.58
CA LEU A 13 33.73 36.27 6.30
C LEU A 13 34.47 35.44 5.25
N LEU A 14 35.80 35.58 5.15
CA LEU A 14 36.62 34.75 4.25
C LEU A 14 36.59 33.28 4.65
N LEU A 15 36.55 32.96 5.95
CA LEU A 15 36.48 31.58 6.45
C LEU A 15 35.11 30.94 6.17
N ASN A 16 34.02 31.72 6.19
CA ASN A 16 32.67 31.23 5.82
C ASN A 16 32.54 30.91 4.33
N SER A 17 33.23 31.65 3.46
CA SER A 17 33.19 31.40 2.00
C SER A 17 33.84 30.08 1.58
N ILE A 18 34.68 29.47 2.42
CA ILE A 18 35.36 28.19 2.11
C ILE A 18 34.45 26.99 2.43
N PHE A 19 33.43 27.17 3.27
CA PHE A 19 32.46 26.12 3.60
C PHE A 19 31.25 26.07 2.65
N SER A 20 31.13 27.02 1.71
CA SER A 20 30.21 26.96 0.58
C SER A 20 30.77 26.05 -0.54
N SER A 21 31.12 24.81 -0.19
CA SER A 21 31.33 23.75 -1.18
C SER A 21 29.96 23.31 -1.66
N CYS A 22 29.62 23.68 -2.90
CA CYS A 22 28.54 23.03 -3.62
C CYS A 22 28.89 21.55 -3.71
N THR A 23 28.08 20.68 -3.10
CA THR A 23 28.14 19.25 -3.37
C THR A 23 27.75 19.07 -4.84
N GLU A 24 28.69 18.73 -5.71
CA GLU A 24 28.36 18.27 -7.05
C GLU A 24 27.53 16.99 -6.90
N THR A 25 26.28 17.02 -7.37
CA THR A 25 25.48 15.81 -7.49
C THR A 25 26.16 14.93 -8.52
N TYR A 26 26.82 13.87 -8.07
CA TYR A 26 27.36 12.86 -8.95
C TYR A 26 26.17 12.18 -9.66
N PRO A 27 25.96 12.37 -10.97
CA PRO A 27 24.91 11.64 -11.66
C PRO A 27 25.34 10.18 -11.66
N LEU A 28 24.61 9.33 -10.93
CA LEU A 28 24.78 7.88 -10.96
C LEU A 28 24.31 7.37 -12.33
N LEU A 29 25.11 7.62 -13.37
CA LEU A 29 24.86 7.08 -14.70
C LEU A 29 25.14 5.59 -14.66
N SER A 30 24.07 4.79 -14.83
CA SER A 30 24.18 3.36 -15.04
C SER A 30 24.78 3.11 -16.44
N ASN A 31 26.12 3.09 -16.52
CA ASN A 31 26.84 2.84 -17.78
C ASN A 31 26.64 1.40 -18.32
N ALA A 32 26.00 0.51 -17.56
CA ALA A 32 25.64 -0.85 -17.94
C ALA A 32 24.21 -1.18 -17.48
N TYR A 33 23.21 -0.60 -18.15
CA TYR A 33 21.82 -1.00 -17.94
C TYR A 33 21.52 -2.25 -18.77
N GLU A 34 21.31 -3.37 -18.08
CA GLU A 34 20.71 -4.57 -18.66
C GLU A 34 19.25 -4.62 -18.22
N GLU A 35 18.34 -4.55 -19.20
CA GLU A 35 16.92 -4.77 -18.95
C GLU A 35 16.71 -6.21 -18.48
N ALA A 36 15.94 -6.39 -17.40
CA ALA A 36 15.57 -7.70 -16.89
C ALA A 36 14.05 -7.77 -16.74
N ILE A 37 13.48 -8.92 -17.08
CA ILE A 37 12.09 -9.21 -16.79
C ILE A 37 11.93 -9.41 -15.28
N VAL A 38 10.86 -8.86 -14.71
CA VAL A 38 10.49 -9.00 -13.30
C VAL A 38 9.14 -9.70 -13.23
N VAL A 39 9.11 -10.89 -12.61
CA VAL A 39 7.94 -11.76 -12.55
C VAL A 39 7.53 -12.01 -11.10
N GLU A 40 6.29 -11.64 -10.77
CA GLU A 40 5.63 -12.00 -9.51
C GLU A 40 4.52 -13.02 -9.84
N ALA A 41 4.75 -14.29 -9.51
CA ALA A 41 3.83 -15.37 -9.86
C ALA A 41 3.61 -16.30 -8.65
N THR A 42 2.37 -16.34 -8.15
CA THR A 42 2.00 -17.28 -7.07
C THR A 42 0.70 -17.98 -7.44
N ILE A 43 0.77 -19.29 -7.63
CA ILE A 43 -0.41 -20.14 -7.84
C ILE A 43 -0.80 -20.76 -6.51
N THR A 44 -2.10 -20.73 -6.20
CA THR A 44 -2.62 -21.19 -4.91
C THR A 44 -3.60 -22.35 -5.06
N ASN A 45 -3.90 -23.03 -3.96
CA ASN A 45 -4.97 -24.02 -3.85
C ASN A 45 -6.39 -23.40 -3.75
N GLU A 46 -6.53 -22.08 -3.88
CA GLU A 46 -7.83 -21.41 -3.99
C GLU A 46 -8.36 -21.51 -5.43
N LEU A 47 -9.62 -21.95 -5.61
CA LEU A 47 -10.25 -22.02 -6.93
C LEU A 47 -10.67 -20.63 -7.40
N LYS A 48 -9.84 -20.03 -8.24
CA LYS A 48 -10.07 -18.71 -8.84
C LYS A 48 -9.33 -18.55 -10.16
N ASN A 49 -9.59 -17.47 -10.87
CA ASN A 49 -8.67 -17.02 -11.90
C ASN A 49 -7.36 -16.58 -11.22
N GLN A 50 -6.27 -17.29 -11.51
CA GLN A 50 -4.97 -17.02 -10.92
C GLN A 50 -4.34 -15.81 -11.63
N GLU A 51 -3.47 -15.08 -10.93
CA GLU A 51 -2.87 -13.85 -11.43
C GLU A 51 -1.34 -13.94 -11.42
N ILE A 52 -0.71 -13.43 -12.46
CA ILE A 52 0.74 -13.29 -12.61
C ILE A 52 1.02 -11.86 -13.04
N LYS A 53 1.94 -11.19 -12.37
CA LYS A 53 2.34 -9.84 -12.71
C LYS A 53 3.73 -9.85 -13.34
N ILE A 54 3.85 -9.20 -14.49
CA ILE A 54 5.08 -9.13 -15.26
C ILE A 54 5.42 -7.67 -15.55
N SER A 55 6.64 -7.29 -15.19
CA SER A 55 7.20 -5.97 -15.42
C SER A 55 8.62 -6.09 -15.93
N LYS A 56 9.25 -4.95 -16.21
CA LYS A 56 10.66 -4.83 -16.57
C LYS A 56 11.35 -3.93 -15.56
N THR A 57 12.64 -4.15 -15.38
CA THR A 57 13.48 -3.12 -14.75
C THR A 57 13.41 -1.82 -15.56
N SER A 58 13.71 -0.71 -14.91
CA SER A 58 13.86 0.59 -15.53
C SER A 58 15.19 1.18 -15.11
N LYS A 59 15.69 2.15 -15.89
CA LYS A 59 16.86 2.92 -15.47
C LYS A 59 16.50 3.78 -14.27
N LEU A 60 17.49 4.13 -13.45
CA LEU A 60 17.28 4.95 -12.27
C LEU A 60 16.67 6.32 -12.60
N GLU A 61 17.01 6.86 -13.77
CA GLU A 61 16.55 8.16 -14.25
C GLU A 61 15.15 8.11 -14.87
N GLU A 62 14.59 6.92 -15.10
CA GLU A 62 13.25 6.75 -15.66
C GLU A 62 12.21 6.68 -14.54
N GLU A 63 11.22 7.58 -14.59
CA GLU A 63 10.09 7.53 -13.66
C GLU A 63 9.09 6.44 -14.04
N GLY A 64 8.72 5.62 -13.06
CA GLY A 64 7.65 4.63 -13.17
C GLY A 64 8.11 3.20 -13.49
N ILE A 65 7.19 2.26 -13.30
CA ILE A 65 7.42 0.82 -13.56
C ILE A 65 7.15 0.55 -15.04
N LYS A 66 8.15 0.01 -15.74
CA LYS A 66 7.98 -0.50 -17.11
C LYS A 66 7.23 -1.83 -17.04
N ARG A 67 6.16 -1.96 -17.83
CA ARG A 67 5.30 -3.14 -17.87
C ARG A 67 5.69 -4.02 -19.05
N GLU A 68 5.62 -5.33 -18.86
CA GLU A 68 5.66 -6.27 -19.99
C GLU A 68 4.24 -6.42 -20.53
N THR A 69 4.05 -6.14 -21.81
CA THR A 69 2.75 -6.21 -22.50
C THR A 69 2.91 -7.00 -23.79
N GLY A 70 1.87 -7.72 -24.19
CA GLY A 70 1.86 -8.59 -25.37
C GLY A 70 2.52 -9.95 -25.16
N ALA A 71 2.89 -10.33 -23.94
CA ALA A 71 3.47 -11.64 -23.65
C ALA A 71 2.41 -12.75 -23.70
N THR A 72 2.80 -13.92 -24.19
CA THR A 72 2.05 -15.16 -24.03
C THR A 72 2.49 -15.84 -22.74
N VAL A 73 1.55 -16.03 -21.81
CA VAL A 73 1.83 -16.59 -20.48
C VAL A 73 1.01 -17.86 -20.26
N SER A 74 1.66 -18.92 -19.79
CA SER A 74 1.00 -20.17 -19.44
C SER A 74 1.64 -20.86 -18.24
N VAL A 75 0.82 -21.58 -17.48
CA VAL A 75 1.30 -22.54 -16.48
C VAL A 75 0.98 -23.94 -17.00
N THR A 76 1.93 -24.84 -16.91
CA THR A 76 1.77 -26.25 -17.34
C THR A 76 1.96 -27.16 -16.14
N ASP A 77 1.18 -28.23 -16.06
CA ASP A 77 1.36 -29.26 -15.03
C ASP A 77 1.99 -30.55 -15.57
N ASN A 78 2.41 -31.43 -14.65
CA ASN A 78 2.99 -32.74 -14.98
C ASN A 78 2.00 -33.78 -15.51
N GLN A 79 0.71 -33.45 -15.64
CA GLN A 79 -0.31 -34.27 -16.29
C GLN A 79 -0.55 -33.84 -17.75
N GLY A 80 0.09 -32.75 -18.19
CA GLY A 80 -0.04 -32.22 -19.54
C GLY A 80 -1.15 -31.17 -19.70
N ASN A 81 -1.78 -30.72 -18.60
CA ASN A 81 -2.72 -29.60 -18.68
C ASN A 81 -1.96 -28.29 -18.86
N VAL A 82 -2.53 -27.38 -19.65
CA VAL A 82 -1.98 -26.05 -19.91
C VAL A 82 -3.02 -24.99 -19.54
N TYR A 83 -2.68 -24.16 -18.56
CA TYR A 83 -3.49 -23.05 -18.09
C TYR A 83 -3.00 -21.78 -18.78
N MET A 84 -3.78 -21.29 -19.75
CA MET A 84 -3.47 -20.07 -20.49
C MET A 84 -3.89 -18.83 -19.71
N PHE A 85 -3.09 -17.77 -19.79
CA PHE A 85 -3.38 -16.47 -19.19
C PHE A 85 -3.65 -15.41 -20.26
N GLU A 86 -4.49 -14.45 -19.92
CA GLU A 86 -4.83 -13.28 -20.72
C GLU A 86 -4.35 -12.02 -20.04
N GLU A 87 -3.71 -11.16 -20.82
CA GLU A 87 -3.27 -9.85 -20.37
C GLU A 87 -4.46 -8.99 -19.97
N GLN A 88 -4.36 -8.43 -18.77
CA GLN A 88 -5.19 -7.37 -18.23
C GLN A 88 -4.41 -6.06 -18.28
N SER A 89 -5.00 -4.98 -17.75
CA SER A 89 -4.28 -3.72 -17.66
C SER A 89 -3.07 -3.83 -16.75
N GLY A 90 -2.01 -3.06 -17.04
CA GLY A 90 -0.96 -2.81 -16.06
C GLY A 90 0.14 -3.88 -15.93
N GLY A 91 0.26 -4.83 -16.87
CA GLY A 91 1.22 -5.94 -16.78
C GLY A 91 0.73 -7.12 -15.92
N PHE A 92 -0.57 -7.14 -15.60
CA PHE A 92 -1.23 -8.26 -14.95
C PHE A 92 -1.73 -9.24 -15.99
N TYR A 93 -1.53 -10.52 -15.75
CA TYR A 93 -1.98 -11.63 -16.57
C TYR A 93 -2.87 -12.52 -15.72
N THR A 94 -4.10 -12.78 -16.17
CA THR A 94 -5.10 -13.54 -15.43
C THR A 94 -5.44 -14.82 -16.17
N SER A 95 -5.51 -15.96 -15.48
CA SER A 95 -5.83 -17.24 -16.13
C SER A 95 -7.22 -17.18 -16.78
N ARG A 96 -7.35 -17.73 -17.99
CA ARG A 96 -8.63 -17.72 -18.74
C ARG A 96 -9.74 -18.45 -18.00
N LEU A 97 -9.37 -19.55 -17.36
CA LEU A 97 -10.26 -20.37 -16.55
C LEU A 97 -9.80 -20.33 -15.11
N ALA A 98 -10.76 -20.40 -14.19
CA ALA A 98 -10.47 -20.59 -12.79
C ALA A 98 -9.89 -21.99 -12.58
N PHE A 99 -8.79 -22.07 -11.82
CA PHE A 99 -8.18 -23.33 -11.42
C PHE A 99 -7.55 -23.17 -10.04
N LYS A 100 -7.16 -24.28 -9.43
CA LYS A 100 -6.40 -24.32 -8.18
C LYS A 100 -5.23 -25.30 -8.33
N ALA A 101 -4.16 -25.05 -7.60
CA ALA A 101 -3.09 -26.02 -7.44
C ALA A 101 -3.61 -27.23 -6.63
N GLU A 102 -3.25 -28.43 -7.07
CA GLU A 102 -3.64 -29.69 -6.44
C GLU A 102 -2.41 -30.37 -5.80
N PRO A 103 -2.60 -31.12 -4.69
CA PRO A 103 -1.53 -31.92 -4.09
C PRO A 103 -0.93 -32.92 -5.08
N SER A 104 0.37 -33.18 -4.94
CA SER A 104 1.14 -34.12 -5.79
C SER A 104 1.21 -33.76 -7.29
N ILE A 105 0.74 -32.57 -7.68
CA ILE A 105 0.88 -32.03 -9.03
C ILE A 105 2.01 -31.02 -9.05
N THR A 106 2.83 -31.12 -10.09
CA THR A 106 3.99 -30.25 -10.30
C THR A 106 3.69 -29.26 -11.40
N TYR A 107 3.92 -27.98 -11.16
CA TYR A 107 3.64 -26.89 -12.09
C TYR A 107 4.92 -26.21 -12.55
N SER A 108 4.92 -25.64 -13.75
CA SER A 108 5.95 -24.71 -14.23
C SER A 108 5.32 -23.56 -15.03
N LEU A 109 5.94 -22.40 -14.96
CA LEU A 109 5.56 -21.18 -15.68
C LEU A 109 6.35 -21.07 -16.99
N ASN A 110 5.67 -20.70 -18.05
CA ASN A 110 6.23 -20.37 -19.35
C ASN A 110 5.77 -18.97 -19.77
N ILE A 111 6.71 -18.14 -20.22
CA ILE A 111 6.45 -16.79 -20.73
C ILE A 111 7.17 -16.65 -22.07
N THR A 112 6.46 -16.18 -23.10
CA THR A 112 7.05 -15.72 -24.35
C THR A 112 6.71 -14.26 -24.54
N THR A 113 7.69 -13.38 -24.46
CA THR A 113 7.51 -11.93 -24.63
C THR A 113 7.20 -11.56 -26.09
N ALA A 114 6.71 -10.34 -26.31
CA ALA A 114 6.34 -9.88 -27.65
C ALA A 114 7.53 -9.81 -28.63
N ASP A 115 8.75 -9.62 -28.12
CA ASP A 115 10.00 -9.65 -28.89
C ASP A 115 10.55 -11.07 -29.11
N GLY A 116 9.84 -12.10 -28.65
CA GLY A 116 10.14 -13.51 -28.90
C GLY A 116 11.10 -14.17 -27.91
N LYS A 117 11.48 -13.49 -26.82
CA LYS A 117 12.26 -14.13 -25.74
C LYS A 117 11.39 -15.09 -24.94
N THR A 118 11.95 -16.23 -24.56
CA THR A 118 11.24 -17.27 -23.81
C THR A 118 11.84 -17.45 -22.43
N TYR A 119 10.98 -17.49 -21.40
CA TYR A 119 11.35 -17.68 -20.01
C TYR A 119 10.60 -18.87 -19.43
N GLU A 120 11.29 -19.65 -18.59
CA GLU A 120 10.75 -20.83 -17.93
C GLU A 120 11.13 -20.81 -16.44
N SER A 121 10.20 -21.19 -15.56
CA SER A 121 10.51 -21.40 -14.14
C SER A 121 11.09 -22.78 -13.86
N SER A 122 11.65 -22.99 -12.67
CA SER A 122 11.75 -24.34 -12.11
C SER A 122 10.36 -24.93 -11.90
N LYS A 123 10.35 -26.25 -11.72
CA LYS A 123 9.17 -27.01 -11.33
C LYS A 123 8.89 -26.78 -9.84
N GLU A 124 7.65 -26.48 -9.51
CA GLU A 124 7.19 -26.26 -8.15
C GLU A 124 6.02 -27.17 -7.80
N ASN A 125 5.89 -27.54 -6.54
CA ASN A 125 4.80 -28.34 -6.01
C ASN A 125 4.02 -27.53 -5.00
N LEU A 126 2.72 -27.84 -4.85
CA LEU A 126 1.92 -27.29 -3.77
C LEU A 126 2.51 -27.66 -2.42
N THR A 127 2.75 -26.64 -1.58
CA THR A 127 3.19 -26.82 -0.20
C THR A 127 2.07 -27.42 0.66
N THR A 128 2.43 -27.98 1.80
CA THR A 128 1.46 -28.56 2.73
C THR A 128 0.43 -27.51 3.15
N GLU A 129 -0.81 -27.92 3.41
CA GLU A 129 -1.86 -27.03 3.85
C GLU A 129 -1.76 -26.79 5.36
N ASN A 130 -1.68 -25.53 5.77
CA ASN A 130 -1.85 -25.13 7.16
C ASN A 130 -2.80 -23.92 7.24
N ASN A 131 -3.85 -24.08 8.03
CA ASN A 131 -4.92 -23.09 8.16
C ASN A 131 -4.64 -22.11 9.30
N ILE A 132 -5.09 -20.86 9.14
CA ILE A 132 -5.14 -19.90 10.25
C ILE A 132 -6.13 -20.39 11.32
N GLU A 133 -5.63 -20.72 12.51
CA GLU A 133 -6.47 -21.10 13.65
C GLU A 133 -7.24 -19.89 14.18
N SER A 134 -6.54 -18.76 14.38
CA SER A 134 -7.17 -17.54 14.90
C SER A 134 -6.43 -16.28 14.46
N LEU A 135 -7.19 -15.19 14.42
CA LEU A 135 -6.66 -13.83 14.40
C LEU A 135 -7.10 -13.15 15.69
N VAL A 136 -6.14 -12.55 16.39
CA VAL A 136 -6.38 -11.88 17.67
C VAL A 136 -6.00 -10.42 17.54
N SER A 137 -6.90 -9.53 17.93
CA SER A 137 -6.66 -8.10 18.03
C SER A 137 -6.65 -7.67 19.49
N GLU A 138 -5.56 -7.08 19.96
CA GLU A 138 -5.40 -6.67 21.36
C GLU A 138 -4.69 -5.33 21.46
N VAL A 139 -5.01 -4.57 22.52
CA VAL A 139 -4.32 -3.31 22.82
C VAL A 139 -3.03 -3.63 23.56
N ILE A 140 -1.91 -3.19 23.00
CA ILE A 140 -0.59 -3.31 23.62
C ILE A 140 0.08 -1.94 23.72
N THR A 141 1.14 -1.89 24.52
CA THR A 141 2.10 -0.79 24.49
C THR A 141 3.44 -1.38 24.09
N ASP A 142 3.86 -1.10 22.86
CA ASP A 142 5.15 -1.50 22.32
C ASP A 142 6.20 -0.44 22.66
N GLU A 143 7.43 -0.86 22.97
CA GLU A 143 8.50 0.05 23.39
C GLU A 143 8.93 1.01 22.28
N MET A 144 8.84 0.59 21.00
CA MET A 144 9.25 1.39 19.85
C MET A 144 8.07 2.07 19.17
N LEU A 145 6.95 1.36 19.03
CA LEU A 145 5.78 1.82 18.27
C LEU A 145 4.74 2.56 19.15
N GLY A 146 4.88 2.50 20.47
CA GLY A 146 3.96 3.12 21.42
C GLY A 146 2.68 2.29 21.63
N ARG A 147 1.61 2.96 22.05
CA ARG A 147 0.31 2.32 22.32
C ARG A 147 -0.49 2.15 21.03
N GLY A 148 -1.12 0.98 20.89
CA GLY A 148 -1.93 0.68 19.71
C GLY A 148 -2.55 -0.70 19.74
N VAL A 149 -3.20 -1.04 18.63
CA VAL A 149 -3.79 -2.35 18.39
C VAL A 149 -2.78 -3.22 17.65
N GLN A 150 -2.40 -4.33 18.26
CA GLN A 150 -1.67 -5.41 17.62
C GLN A 150 -2.66 -6.41 17.05
N ILE A 151 -2.40 -6.89 15.84
CA ILE A 151 -3.12 -7.99 15.21
C ILE A 151 -2.15 -9.16 15.03
N LYS A 152 -2.44 -10.28 15.68
CA LYS A 152 -1.65 -11.51 15.62
C LYS A 152 -2.37 -12.60 14.86
N VAL A 153 -1.59 -13.40 14.15
CA VAL A 153 -2.03 -14.63 13.51
C VAL A 153 -1.48 -15.82 14.30
N ASN A 154 -2.35 -16.80 14.54
CA ASN A 154 -1.99 -18.09 15.12
C ASN A 154 -2.31 -19.21 14.14
N SER A 155 -1.39 -20.14 13.98
CA SER A 155 -1.57 -21.39 13.22
C SER A 155 -0.70 -22.50 13.79
N TYR A 156 -1.06 -23.75 13.52
CA TYR A 156 -0.37 -24.91 14.04
C TYR A 156 -0.42 -26.08 13.05
N ASP A 157 0.75 -26.61 12.70
CA ASP A 157 0.89 -27.83 11.90
C ASP A 157 1.42 -28.99 12.77
N PRO A 158 0.58 -29.98 13.12
CA PRO A 158 1.01 -31.11 13.94
C PRO A 158 2.05 -32.00 13.27
N ASN A 159 2.15 -31.96 11.93
CA ASN A 159 3.11 -32.76 11.17
C ASN A 159 4.45 -32.03 10.96
N THR A 160 4.56 -30.76 11.35
CA THR A 160 5.78 -29.93 11.24
C THR A 160 6.34 -29.81 9.81
N THR A 161 5.42 -29.80 8.84
CA THR A 161 5.71 -29.71 7.41
C THR A 161 5.65 -28.28 6.87
N SER A 162 5.18 -27.30 7.65
CA SER A 162 4.91 -25.91 7.27
C SER A 162 5.91 -24.93 7.89
N LYS A 163 7.18 -24.93 7.47
CA LYS A 163 8.21 -24.18 8.24
C LYS A 163 8.32 -22.70 7.94
N TYR A 164 7.80 -22.24 6.81
CA TYR A 164 8.00 -20.89 6.29
C TYR A 164 6.67 -20.30 5.88
N TYR A 165 6.41 -19.07 6.33
CA TYR A 165 5.13 -18.42 6.13
C TYR A 165 5.31 -17.02 5.58
N ARG A 166 4.40 -16.66 4.68
CA ARG A 166 4.23 -15.32 4.17
C ARG A 166 2.80 -14.85 4.42
N TYR A 167 2.66 -13.58 4.74
CA TYR A 167 1.37 -12.96 4.95
C TYR A 167 1.15 -11.80 4.01
N GLU A 168 -0.10 -11.66 3.60
CA GLU A 168 -0.67 -10.45 3.05
C GLU A 168 -1.92 -10.12 3.85
N TYR A 169 -2.31 -8.86 3.88
CA TYR A 169 -3.61 -8.49 4.42
C TYR A 169 -4.31 -7.44 3.57
N GLU A 170 -5.64 -7.49 3.58
CA GLU A 170 -6.52 -6.45 3.07
C GLU A 170 -7.24 -5.85 4.27
N GLU A 171 -7.01 -4.56 4.54
CA GLU A 171 -7.69 -3.83 5.59
C GLU A 171 -8.79 -2.94 5.03
N THR A 172 -9.89 -2.84 5.75
CA THR A 172 -11.00 -1.96 5.42
C THR A 172 -11.51 -1.29 6.67
N TYR A 173 -11.73 0.02 6.64
CA TYR A 173 -12.21 0.77 7.79
C TYR A 173 -13.33 1.74 7.41
N LYS A 174 -14.25 1.91 8.36
CA LYS A 174 -15.37 2.84 8.26
C LYS A 174 -14.92 4.26 8.63
N ILE A 175 -15.19 5.20 7.73
CA ILE A 175 -14.97 6.63 7.94
C ILE A 175 -16.33 7.29 8.16
N ILE A 176 -16.41 8.13 9.20
CA ILE A 176 -17.55 9.03 9.40
C ILE A 176 -16.99 10.45 9.44
N THR A 177 -17.50 11.30 8.56
CA THR A 177 -17.05 12.69 8.48
C THR A 177 -17.49 13.48 9.73
N PRO A 178 -16.56 14.16 10.42
CA PRO A 178 -16.84 14.81 11.70
C PRO A 178 -17.73 16.06 11.57
N LYS A 179 -17.81 16.66 10.38
CA LYS A 179 -18.44 17.96 10.14
C LYS A 179 -19.50 17.93 9.03
N TRP A 180 -19.99 16.74 8.64
CA TRP A 180 -21.04 16.63 7.62
C TRP A 180 -22.31 17.39 8.02
N ARG A 181 -22.94 18.00 7.01
CA ARG A 181 -24.19 18.75 7.12
C ARG A 181 -25.23 18.26 6.13
N ALA A 182 -26.50 18.39 6.51
CA ALA A 182 -27.65 18.02 5.69
C ALA A 182 -27.84 18.95 4.48
N GLU A 183 -27.20 20.11 4.49
CA GLU A 183 -27.15 21.07 3.40
C GLU A 183 -25.72 21.23 2.90
N LYS A 184 -25.56 21.61 1.64
CA LYS A 184 -24.29 22.00 1.05
C LYS A 184 -24.43 23.31 0.29
N LEU A 185 -23.33 24.07 0.26
CA LEU A 185 -23.23 25.34 -0.44
C LEU A 185 -22.82 25.10 -1.89
N ILE A 186 -23.53 25.70 -2.83
CA ILE A 186 -23.22 25.65 -4.26
C ILE A 186 -23.11 27.07 -4.83
N VAL A 187 -22.31 27.22 -5.88
CA VAL A 187 -22.23 28.46 -6.64
C VAL A 187 -23.38 28.49 -7.64
N THR A 188 -24.28 29.47 -7.52
CA THR A 188 -25.47 29.60 -8.38
C THR A 188 -25.31 30.66 -9.47
N GLY A 189 -24.23 31.45 -9.41
CA GLY A 189 -23.91 32.54 -10.33
C GLY A 189 -22.59 33.20 -9.97
N PRO A 190 -22.15 34.26 -10.68
CA PRO A 190 -20.81 34.85 -10.52
C PRO A 190 -20.47 35.33 -9.11
N GLN A 191 -21.48 35.76 -8.34
CA GLN A 191 -21.34 36.32 -6.99
C GLN A 191 -22.49 35.87 -6.09
N THR A 192 -23.07 34.70 -6.36
CA THR A 192 -24.23 34.18 -5.64
C THR A 192 -24.02 32.74 -5.23
N LEU A 193 -24.43 32.43 -4.00
CA LEU A 193 -24.41 31.09 -3.44
C LEU A 193 -25.84 30.62 -3.18
N GLY A 194 -26.03 29.31 -3.14
CA GLY A 194 -27.28 28.67 -2.73
C GLY A 194 -26.99 27.52 -1.78
N LEU A 195 -27.89 27.32 -0.81
CA LEU A 195 -27.92 26.11 0.00
C LEU A 195 -28.86 25.10 -0.65
N VAL A 196 -28.37 23.87 -0.82
CA VAL A 196 -29.14 22.76 -1.35
C VAL A 196 -28.98 21.55 -0.45
N LYS A 197 -29.91 20.59 -0.53
CA LYS A 197 -29.81 19.33 0.20
C LYS A 197 -28.52 18.58 -0.16
N ASN A 198 -27.79 18.13 0.85
CA ASN A 198 -26.60 17.31 0.69
C ASN A 198 -26.97 15.82 0.54
N SER A 199 -26.09 15.02 -0.10
CA SER A 199 -26.27 13.56 -0.11
C SER A 199 -25.96 13.00 1.27
N THR A 200 -26.73 12.00 1.71
CA THR A 200 -26.40 11.25 2.93
C THR A 200 -25.19 10.33 2.72
N GLU A 201 -24.84 10.05 1.47
CA GLU A 201 -23.75 9.16 1.09
C GLU A 201 -22.37 9.77 1.35
N SER A 202 -22.27 11.10 1.43
CA SER A 202 -21.02 11.81 1.76
C SER A 202 -20.64 11.76 3.25
N ARG A 203 -21.50 11.15 4.08
CA ARG A 203 -21.28 11.04 5.52
C ARG A 203 -20.45 9.82 5.92
N ILE A 204 -20.70 8.68 5.29
CA ILE A 204 -20.14 7.38 5.68
C ILE A 204 -19.51 6.73 4.46
N CYS A 205 -18.22 6.44 4.56
CA CYS A 205 -17.45 5.77 3.51
C CYS A 205 -16.62 4.63 4.08
N TYR A 206 -16.07 3.83 3.19
CA TYR A 206 -15.21 2.69 3.47
C TYR A 206 -13.97 2.79 2.59
N THR A 207 -12.80 2.74 3.23
CA THR A 207 -11.52 2.67 2.50
C THR A 207 -10.93 1.29 2.67
N THR A 208 -10.59 0.65 1.55
CA THR A 208 -9.88 -0.64 1.51
C THR A 208 -8.45 -0.44 1.04
N LYS A 209 -7.48 -1.06 1.71
CA LYS A 209 -6.05 -1.05 1.35
C LYS A 209 -5.45 -2.44 1.49
N ASN A 210 -4.54 -2.77 0.58
CA ASN A 210 -3.72 -3.98 0.67
C ASN A 210 -2.39 -3.68 1.37
N SER A 211 -1.83 -4.68 2.05
CA SER A 211 -0.48 -4.65 2.60
C SER A 211 0.56 -4.48 1.50
N THR A 212 1.52 -3.57 1.70
CA THR A 212 2.65 -3.35 0.78
C THR A 212 3.94 -4.00 1.28
N ASP A 213 4.02 -4.30 2.57
CA ASP A 213 5.23 -4.85 3.20
C ASP A 213 5.39 -6.34 2.91
N ILE A 214 6.65 -6.79 2.81
CA ILE A 214 6.96 -8.22 2.78
C ILE A 214 6.92 -8.77 4.22
N ILE A 215 5.83 -9.45 4.56
CA ILE A 215 5.57 -10.00 5.89
C ILE A 215 5.90 -11.49 5.89
N LEU A 216 6.92 -11.87 6.66
CA LEU A 216 7.49 -13.21 6.68
C LEU A 216 7.75 -13.65 8.12
N THR A 217 7.48 -14.91 8.41
CA THR A 217 7.93 -15.59 9.64
C THR A 217 8.29 -17.04 9.35
N LYS A 218 8.95 -17.69 10.29
CA LYS A 218 9.35 -19.10 10.17
C LYS A 218 9.24 -19.79 11.52
N THR A 219 8.91 -21.08 11.50
CA THR A 219 8.88 -21.96 12.66
C THR A 219 10.04 -22.95 12.65
N SER A 220 10.94 -22.87 11.65
CA SER A 220 12.11 -23.76 11.51
C SER A 220 13.05 -23.80 12.72
N ASP A 221 13.03 -22.73 13.52
CA ASP A 221 13.88 -22.55 14.71
C ASP A 221 13.14 -22.95 16.00
N LEU A 222 11.86 -23.32 15.89
CA LEU A 222 10.99 -23.72 16.99
C LEU A 222 10.90 -25.26 17.07
N LYS A 223 10.59 -25.76 18.27
CA LYS A 223 10.39 -27.19 18.50
C LYS A 223 9.10 -27.72 17.85
N GLU A 224 8.09 -26.87 17.80
CA GLU A 224 6.79 -27.16 17.21
C GLU A 224 6.50 -26.13 16.12
N ASP A 225 5.75 -26.56 15.10
CA ASP A 225 5.29 -25.68 14.04
C ASP A 225 4.05 -24.91 14.50
N ARG A 226 4.29 -23.96 15.41
CA ARG A 226 3.29 -23.09 15.99
C ARG A 226 3.65 -21.65 15.70
N VAL A 227 2.78 -20.97 14.96
CA VAL A 227 2.90 -19.53 14.71
C VAL A 227 2.14 -18.79 15.79
N ASP A 228 2.81 -17.79 16.38
CA ASP A 228 2.22 -16.67 17.12
C ASP A 228 2.97 -15.43 16.64
N PHE A 229 2.37 -14.67 15.73
CA PHE A 229 3.10 -13.64 14.98
C PHE A 229 2.28 -12.37 14.77
N GLN A 230 2.86 -11.21 15.12
CA GLN A 230 2.28 -9.90 14.82
C GLN A 230 2.39 -9.61 13.32
N ILE A 231 1.24 -9.56 12.64
CA ILE A 231 1.18 -9.19 11.22
C ILE A 231 1.00 -7.69 11.00
N ARG A 232 0.41 -6.99 11.97
CA ARG A 232 0.05 -5.58 11.85
C ARG A 232 -0.02 -4.93 13.23
N PHE A 233 0.53 -3.72 13.33
CA PHE A 233 0.35 -2.83 14.46
C PHE A 233 -0.28 -1.52 13.97
N ILE A 234 -1.26 -1.00 14.69
CA ILE A 234 -1.95 0.24 14.37
C ILE A 234 -1.94 1.13 15.61
N SER A 235 -1.25 2.27 15.55
CA SER A 235 -1.22 3.24 16.64
C SER A 235 -2.63 3.68 17.05
N ASP A 236 -2.85 3.89 18.35
CA ASP A 236 -4.12 4.40 18.88
C ASP A 236 -4.43 5.85 18.45
N GLN A 237 -3.48 6.55 17.83
CA GLN A 237 -3.65 7.87 17.21
C GLN A 237 -4.06 7.80 15.74
N ASN A 238 -4.18 6.60 15.16
CA ASN A 238 -4.51 6.45 13.74
C ASN A 238 -6.03 6.43 13.52
N TYR A 239 -6.53 7.39 12.75
CA TYR A 239 -7.96 7.57 12.45
C TYR A 239 -8.64 6.33 11.83
N ILE A 240 -7.89 5.40 11.23
CA ILE A 240 -8.47 4.16 10.66
C ILE A 240 -9.14 3.30 11.73
N LEU A 241 -8.77 3.48 13.00
CA LEU A 241 -9.38 2.79 14.13
C LEU A 241 -10.66 3.47 14.64
N SER A 242 -10.97 4.71 14.27
CA SER A 242 -11.98 5.56 14.93
C SER A 242 -13.37 4.95 15.07
N HIS A 243 -13.74 4.02 14.19
CA HIS A 243 -15.06 3.39 14.19
C HIS A 243 -14.93 1.88 14.17
N ARG A 244 -15.13 1.29 12.99
CA ARG A 244 -15.09 -0.16 12.80
C ARG A 244 -14.03 -0.48 11.77
N TYR A 245 -13.22 -1.48 12.09
CA TYR A 245 -12.09 -1.93 11.30
C TYR A 245 -12.26 -3.41 10.97
N SER A 246 -11.87 -3.78 9.76
CA SER A 246 -11.81 -5.15 9.27
C SER A 246 -10.44 -5.42 8.68
N VAL A 247 -9.94 -6.63 8.89
CA VAL A 247 -8.75 -7.12 8.20
C VAL A 247 -8.99 -8.56 7.75
N LEU A 248 -8.71 -8.84 6.47
CA LEU A 248 -8.60 -10.18 5.91
C LEU A 248 -7.12 -10.51 5.76
N VAL A 249 -6.68 -11.52 6.50
CA VAL A 249 -5.30 -12.01 6.44
C VAL A 249 -5.25 -13.20 5.52
N LYS A 250 -4.29 -13.22 4.60
CA LYS A 250 -3.95 -14.37 3.76
C LYS A 250 -2.61 -14.91 4.21
N GLN A 251 -2.59 -16.18 4.60
CA GLN A 251 -1.40 -16.93 4.99
C GLN A 251 -1.02 -17.86 3.85
N TYR A 252 0.24 -17.76 3.40
CA TYR A 252 0.83 -18.65 2.42
C TYR A 252 1.90 -19.51 3.09
N VAL A 253 1.83 -20.83 2.94
CA VAL A 253 2.91 -21.73 3.37
C VAL A 253 3.92 -21.82 2.24
N GLN A 254 5.18 -21.48 2.50
CA GLN A 254 6.23 -21.40 1.49
C GLN A 254 7.23 -22.56 1.61
N ASN A 255 7.89 -22.87 0.50
CA ASN A 255 9.13 -23.65 0.55
C ASN A 255 10.32 -22.74 0.93
N LEU A 256 11.47 -23.36 1.19
CA LEU A 256 12.66 -22.65 1.65
C LEU A 256 13.19 -21.67 0.60
N GLU A 257 13.16 -22.06 -0.67
CA GLU A 257 13.66 -21.30 -1.81
C GLU A 257 12.85 -20.01 -2.00
N SER A 258 11.51 -20.10 -2.02
CA SER A 258 10.62 -18.94 -2.10
C SER A 258 10.77 -18.02 -0.88
N TYR A 259 10.82 -18.59 0.33
CA TYR A 259 11.03 -17.81 1.54
C TYR A 259 12.36 -17.05 1.51
N THR A 260 13.43 -17.70 1.06
CA THR A 260 14.78 -17.10 0.97
C THR A 260 14.81 -15.98 -0.07
N PHE A 261 14.17 -16.19 -1.23
CA PHE A 261 14.02 -15.16 -2.26
C PHE A 261 13.30 -13.92 -1.71
N ARG A 262 12.15 -14.11 -1.05
CA ARG A 262 11.37 -12.99 -0.48
C ARG A 262 12.05 -12.31 0.69
N LYS A 263 12.77 -13.07 1.53
CA LYS A 263 13.58 -12.51 2.61
C LYS A 263 14.69 -11.61 2.04
N THR A 264 15.35 -12.05 0.97
CA THR A 264 16.37 -11.26 0.27
C THR A 264 15.77 -9.97 -0.30
N MET A 265 14.60 -10.05 -0.95
CA MET A 265 13.89 -8.86 -1.43
C MET A 265 13.54 -7.89 -0.29
N LYS A 266 13.05 -8.40 0.85
CA LYS A 266 12.73 -7.59 2.03
C LYS A 266 13.96 -6.86 2.56
N GLU A 267 15.10 -7.53 2.65
CA GLU A 267 16.34 -6.97 3.17
C GLU A 267 16.95 -5.89 2.26
N ILE A 268 16.60 -5.91 0.96
CA ILE A 268 16.99 -4.90 -0.03
C ILE A 268 16.00 -3.73 -0.01
N SER A 269 14.70 -3.98 0.10
CA SER A 269 13.69 -2.92 0.16
C SER A 269 13.75 -2.10 1.44
N SER A 270 14.21 -2.70 2.55
CA SER A 270 14.28 -2.03 3.86
C SER A 270 15.50 -1.13 4.06
N SER A 271 16.36 -0.92 3.06
CA SER A 271 17.56 -0.07 3.23
C SER A 271 17.23 1.41 3.05
N GLU A 272 16.74 2.06 4.11
CA GLU A 272 16.56 3.52 4.19
C GLU A 272 17.87 4.30 4.44
N SER A 273 19.00 3.62 4.65
CA SER A 273 20.26 4.29 4.97
C SER A 273 20.95 4.87 3.73
N ILE A 274 20.80 6.18 3.56
CA ILE A 274 21.44 7.01 2.51
C ILE A 274 22.98 6.85 2.52
N LEU A 275 23.58 6.55 3.67
CA LEU A 275 25.03 6.47 3.86
C LEU A 275 25.63 5.07 3.61
N SER A 276 24.79 4.05 3.44
CA SER A 276 25.20 2.69 3.10
C SER A 276 24.08 1.97 2.37
N PRO A 277 23.79 2.36 1.11
CA PRO A 277 22.90 1.58 0.28
C PRO A 277 23.49 0.17 0.16
N LYS A 278 22.73 -0.86 0.54
CA LYS A 278 23.09 -2.23 0.16
C LYS A 278 23.03 -2.25 -1.36
N GLN A 279 24.17 -2.25 -2.04
CA GLN A 279 24.21 -2.48 -3.48
C GLN A 279 23.64 -3.88 -3.71
N PRO A 280 22.45 -4.02 -4.29
CA PRO A 280 21.87 -5.34 -4.46
C PRO A 280 22.72 -6.05 -5.50
N GLY A 281 23.31 -7.18 -5.13
CA GLY A 281 23.68 -8.19 -6.11
C GLY A 281 22.44 -8.62 -6.88
N PHE A 282 22.63 -9.24 -8.04
CA PHE A 282 21.51 -9.80 -8.79
C PHE A 282 20.77 -10.86 -7.95
N ILE A 283 19.47 -10.65 -7.69
CA ILE A 283 18.65 -11.60 -6.95
C ILE A 283 18.24 -12.72 -7.91
N ASN A 284 18.88 -13.87 -7.78
CA ASN A 284 18.48 -15.06 -8.52
C ASN A 284 17.18 -15.62 -7.95
N GLY A 285 16.14 -15.65 -8.77
CA GLY A 285 14.94 -16.46 -8.49
C GLY A 285 15.00 -17.80 -9.21
N ASN A 286 13.83 -18.39 -9.49
CA ASN A 286 13.74 -19.67 -10.19
C ASN A 286 13.31 -19.56 -11.66
N ILE A 287 13.24 -18.35 -12.20
CA ILE A 287 12.88 -18.08 -13.60
C ILE A 287 14.15 -17.78 -14.39
N LYS A 288 14.27 -18.39 -15.58
CA LYS A 288 15.43 -18.22 -16.47
C LYS A 288 14.99 -18.01 -17.91
N CYS A 289 15.75 -17.22 -18.65
CA CYS A 289 15.59 -17.12 -20.11
C CYS A 289 16.15 -18.38 -20.78
N THR A 290 15.36 -19.04 -21.62
CA THR A 290 15.75 -20.25 -22.36
C THR A 290 16.20 -19.94 -23.78
N SER A 291 15.79 -18.79 -24.34
CA SER A 291 16.21 -18.33 -25.67
C SER A 291 17.57 -17.60 -25.68
N ASN A 292 17.98 -16.98 -24.57
CA ASN A 292 19.28 -16.31 -24.44
C ASN A 292 19.80 -16.42 -22.98
N ARG A 293 20.97 -17.03 -22.79
CA ARG A 293 21.54 -17.30 -21.45
C ARG A 293 22.09 -16.06 -20.74
N ASP A 294 22.37 -14.99 -21.49
CA ASP A 294 22.89 -13.75 -20.92
C ASP A 294 21.75 -12.83 -20.43
N GLU A 295 20.50 -13.15 -20.79
CA GLU A 295 19.33 -12.38 -20.34
C GLU A 295 18.99 -12.70 -18.88
N LYS A 296 18.84 -11.63 -18.11
CA LYS A 296 18.49 -11.69 -16.69
C LYS A 296 16.98 -11.72 -16.48
N ALA A 297 16.55 -12.52 -15.51
CA ALA A 297 15.17 -12.57 -15.03
C ALA A 297 15.16 -12.52 -13.49
N ILE A 298 14.33 -11.63 -12.95
CA ILE A 298 14.13 -11.47 -11.52
C ILE A 298 12.72 -11.97 -11.22
N GLY A 299 12.58 -12.88 -10.27
CA GLY A 299 11.25 -13.39 -9.93
C GLY A 299 11.26 -14.85 -9.52
N PHE A 300 10.25 -15.20 -8.75
CA PHE A 300 10.06 -16.56 -8.27
C PHE A 300 8.65 -17.00 -8.61
N PHE A 301 8.53 -18.08 -9.38
CA PHE A 301 7.29 -18.82 -9.55
C PHE A 301 7.07 -19.66 -8.29
N GLU A 302 6.00 -19.39 -7.57
CA GLU A 302 5.64 -20.05 -6.33
C GLU A 302 4.33 -20.83 -6.51
N VAL A 303 4.27 -22.05 -5.97
CA VAL A 303 3.02 -22.79 -5.80
C VAL A 303 2.85 -23.03 -4.29
N SER A 304 1.92 -22.32 -3.67
CA SER A 304 1.75 -22.34 -2.21
C SER A 304 0.32 -22.61 -1.79
N SER A 305 0.16 -23.38 -0.72
CA SER A 305 -1.12 -23.46 -0.03
C SER A 305 -1.43 -22.10 0.59
N MET A 306 -2.70 -21.70 0.50
CA MET A 306 -3.19 -20.43 1.02
C MET A 306 -4.42 -20.65 1.88
N SER A 307 -4.42 -20.05 3.06
CA SER A 307 -5.61 -19.94 3.90
C SER A 307 -5.86 -18.48 4.24
N SER A 308 -7.12 -18.11 4.46
CA SER A 308 -7.47 -16.74 4.82
C SER A 308 -8.50 -16.67 5.92
N LYS A 309 -8.44 -15.60 6.71
CA LYS A 309 -9.38 -15.35 7.81
C LYS A 309 -9.62 -13.85 7.95
N ARG A 310 -10.88 -13.47 8.16
CA ARG A 310 -11.29 -12.08 8.37
C ARG A 310 -11.79 -11.89 9.80
N ILE A 311 -11.39 -10.78 10.43
CA ILE A 311 -11.95 -10.31 11.69
C ILE A 311 -12.48 -8.88 11.56
N PHE A 312 -13.32 -8.50 12.52
CA PHE A 312 -13.86 -7.16 12.69
C PHE A 312 -13.75 -6.78 14.16
N PHE A 313 -13.48 -5.51 14.44
CA PHE A 313 -13.57 -4.96 15.80
C PHE A 313 -13.93 -3.47 15.74
N ASN A 314 -14.53 -2.96 16.81
CA ASN A 314 -14.81 -1.54 16.95
C ASN A 314 -13.79 -0.88 17.88
N TYR A 315 -13.56 0.43 17.70
CA TYR A 315 -12.77 1.23 18.62
C TYR A 315 -13.25 1.09 20.07
N SER A 316 -14.55 1.20 20.27
CA SER A 316 -15.19 1.18 21.59
C SER A 316 -15.00 -0.13 22.36
N ASP A 317 -14.76 -1.23 21.64
CA ASP A 317 -14.58 -2.55 22.24
C ASP A 317 -13.15 -2.72 22.77
N LEU A 318 -12.18 -2.08 22.12
CA LEU A 318 -10.76 -2.12 22.48
C LEU A 318 -10.34 -0.96 23.40
N PHE A 319 -10.98 0.21 23.27
CA PHE A 319 -10.70 1.45 24.01
C PHE A 319 -11.97 1.96 24.71
N PRO A 320 -12.53 1.22 25.68
CA PRO A 320 -13.80 1.55 26.29
C PRO A 320 -13.75 2.89 27.04
N GLY A 321 -14.62 3.83 26.65
CA GLY A 321 -14.73 5.15 27.28
C GLY A 321 -13.68 6.18 26.85
N GLU A 322 -12.76 5.82 25.95
CA GLU A 322 -11.77 6.74 25.41
C GLU A 322 -12.32 7.53 24.21
N LYS A 323 -11.70 8.69 23.93
CA LYS A 323 -12.02 9.47 22.73
C LYS A 323 -11.37 8.81 21.52
N THR A 324 -12.07 8.80 20.40
CA THR A 324 -11.53 8.33 19.12
C THR A 324 -10.28 9.13 18.73
N PRO A 325 -9.36 8.53 17.96
CA PRO A 325 -8.18 9.22 17.45
C PRO A 325 -8.52 10.50 16.66
N PRO A 326 -7.57 11.43 16.54
CA PRO A 326 -7.73 12.59 15.69
C PRO A 326 -8.01 12.17 14.25
N TYR A 327 -8.84 12.95 13.56
CA TYR A 327 -9.08 12.76 12.13
C TYR A 327 -7.79 13.07 11.35
N PHE A 328 -7.61 12.45 10.17
CA PHE A 328 -6.35 12.57 9.42
C PHE A 328 -6.05 13.97 8.87
N THR A 329 -7.05 14.83 8.80
CA THR A 329 -6.92 16.24 8.42
C THR A 329 -7.51 17.15 9.50
N ASN A 330 -7.03 18.39 9.54
CA ASN A 330 -7.50 19.39 10.49
C ASN A 330 -8.88 19.93 10.06
N CYS A 331 -9.93 19.56 10.79
CA CYS A 331 -11.30 19.99 10.52
C CYS A 331 -11.67 21.30 11.24
N GLN A 332 -10.76 22.26 11.23
CA GLN A 332 -11.03 23.60 11.74
C GLN A 332 -12.01 24.34 10.83
N GLU A 333 -12.93 25.05 11.46
CA GLU A 333 -13.94 25.86 10.80
C GLU A 333 -13.31 27.19 10.41
N GLU A 334 -13.40 27.54 9.14
CA GLU A 334 -12.90 28.80 8.59
C GLU A 334 -14.07 29.69 8.20
N GLU A 335 -14.08 30.92 8.69
CA GLU A 335 -15.09 31.91 8.36
C GLU A 335 -14.69 32.68 7.10
N TYR A 336 -15.60 32.73 6.13
CA TYR A 336 -15.49 33.47 4.90
C TYR A 336 -16.53 34.58 4.85
N LYS A 337 -16.05 35.83 4.78
CA LYS A 337 -16.91 36.98 4.53
C LYS A 337 -17.27 37.05 3.05
N PHE A 338 -18.48 36.60 2.71
CA PHE A 338 -19.01 36.58 1.36
C PHE A 338 -19.48 37.96 0.91
N CYS A 339 -18.51 38.77 0.49
CA CYS A 339 -18.71 40.04 -0.19
C CYS A 339 -17.69 40.20 -1.32
N PHE A 340 -17.79 41.30 -2.06
CA PHE A 340 -16.92 41.63 -3.18
C PHE A 340 -16.51 43.10 -3.12
N GLY A 341 -15.29 43.41 -3.55
CA GLY A 341 -14.71 44.76 -3.45
C GLY A 341 -14.02 45.04 -2.11
N PHE A 342 -13.75 46.31 -1.83
CA PHE A 342 -12.99 46.73 -0.64
C PHE A 342 -13.86 46.72 0.62
N SER A 343 -13.43 46.00 1.66
CA SER A 343 -14.08 45.98 2.98
C SER A 343 -13.05 45.70 4.09
N ILE A 344 -13.39 46.05 5.32
CA ILE A 344 -12.62 45.70 6.53
C ILE A 344 -13.57 44.96 7.49
N PRO A 345 -13.33 43.67 7.82
CA PRO A 345 -12.32 42.77 7.24
C PRO A 345 -12.51 42.54 5.73
N ALA A 346 -11.45 42.07 5.06
CA ALA A 346 -11.39 41.87 3.62
C ALA A 346 -12.50 40.92 3.14
N CYS A 347 -13.04 41.22 1.96
CA CYS A 347 -14.00 40.36 1.28
C CYS A 347 -13.32 39.09 0.75
N GLN A 348 -13.94 37.93 0.99
CA GLN A 348 -13.41 36.62 0.60
C GLN A 348 -14.38 35.86 -0.32
N GLY A 349 -15.31 36.56 -0.98
CA GLY A 349 -16.31 35.93 -1.85
C GLY A 349 -15.70 35.13 -3.00
N GLU A 350 -14.67 35.68 -3.67
CA GLU A 350 -13.95 34.98 -4.75
C GLU A 350 -13.20 33.73 -4.25
N ALA A 351 -12.58 33.81 -3.07
CA ALA A 351 -11.87 32.70 -2.46
C ALA A 351 -12.82 31.56 -2.08
N LEU A 352 -13.98 31.90 -1.50
CA LEU A 352 -15.03 30.93 -1.16
C LEU A 352 -15.59 30.25 -2.41
N ILE A 353 -15.93 31.02 -3.46
CA ILE A 353 -16.41 30.48 -4.75
C ILE A 353 -15.37 29.54 -5.36
N LYS A 354 -14.10 29.94 -5.36
CA LYS A 354 -13.00 29.10 -5.86
C LYS A 354 -12.88 27.80 -5.07
N GLY A 355 -12.99 27.86 -3.75
CA GLY A 355 -12.91 26.67 -2.89
C GLY A 355 -14.08 25.70 -3.11
N ILE A 356 -15.30 26.22 -3.25
CA ILE A 356 -16.49 25.39 -3.53
C ILE A 356 -16.38 24.74 -4.91
N ASN A 357 -16.07 25.52 -5.95
CA ASN A 357 -15.94 24.98 -7.32
C ASN A 357 -14.74 24.04 -7.48
N GLY A 358 -13.66 24.28 -6.74
CA GLY A 358 -12.49 23.41 -6.69
C GLY A 358 -12.70 22.15 -5.84
N GLY A 359 -13.82 22.03 -5.13
CA GLY A 359 -14.10 20.92 -4.24
C GLY A 359 -13.11 20.82 -3.07
N THR A 360 -12.52 21.94 -2.63
CA THR A 360 -11.53 21.95 -1.54
C THR A 360 -12.14 22.24 -0.18
N VAL A 361 -13.33 22.86 -0.15
CA VAL A 361 -14.07 23.17 1.08
C VAL A 361 -15.53 22.75 0.96
N THR A 362 -16.16 22.50 2.10
CA THR A 362 -17.59 22.20 2.21
C THR A 362 -18.26 22.98 3.33
N TYR A 363 -19.56 23.15 3.20
CA TYR A 363 -20.38 23.97 4.10
C TYR A 363 -20.50 23.37 5.50
N TYR A 364 -20.39 24.23 6.52
CA TYR A 364 -20.62 23.85 7.91
C TYR A 364 -21.78 24.62 8.55
N SER A 365 -21.79 25.95 8.44
CA SER A 365 -22.87 26.83 8.93
C SER A 365 -22.75 28.22 8.31
N ASN A 366 -23.77 29.06 8.45
CA ASN A 366 -23.67 30.48 8.17
C ASN A 366 -24.49 31.27 9.21
N ALA A 367 -24.00 32.44 9.61
CA ALA A 367 -24.75 33.33 10.51
C ALA A 367 -25.82 34.11 9.74
N ASP A 368 -25.45 34.53 8.52
CA ASP A 368 -26.30 35.22 7.56
C ASP A 368 -25.80 34.92 6.13
N ASN A 369 -26.33 35.59 5.12
CA ASN A 369 -25.94 35.36 3.72
C ASN A 369 -24.59 36.01 3.35
N THR A 370 -23.86 36.57 4.30
CA THR A 370 -22.58 37.28 4.14
C THR A 370 -21.44 36.70 4.98
N SER A 371 -21.71 35.81 5.94
CA SER A 371 -20.71 35.08 6.72
C SER A 371 -20.97 33.58 6.67
N TYR A 372 -20.07 32.84 6.02
CA TYR A 372 -20.15 31.38 5.88
C TYR A 372 -18.97 30.73 6.60
N GLN A 373 -19.25 29.72 7.41
CA GLN A 373 -18.27 28.81 7.97
C GLN A 373 -18.17 27.57 7.09
N VAL A 374 -16.95 27.28 6.66
CA VAL A 374 -16.62 26.10 5.86
C VAL A 374 -15.52 25.30 6.53
N VAL A 375 -15.37 24.06 6.11
CA VAL A 375 -14.29 23.15 6.52
C VAL A 375 -13.66 22.53 5.27
N PRO A 376 -12.45 21.94 5.36
CA PRO A 376 -11.91 21.14 4.26
C PRO A 376 -12.91 20.07 3.80
N VAL A 377 -12.96 19.79 2.50
CA VAL A 377 -13.97 18.90 1.91
C VAL A 377 -14.01 17.55 2.60
N GLU A 378 -12.85 17.01 2.97
CA GLU A 378 -12.67 15.69 3.59
C GLU A 378 -13.33 15.57 4.98
N CYS A 379 -13.60 16.72 5.62
CA CYS A 379 -14.24 16.80 6.94
C CYS A 379 -15.75 16.72 6.88
N GLY A 380 -16.36 16.99 5.72
CA GLY A 380 -17.81 16.97 5.52
C GLY A 380 -18.29 16.15 4.33
N ASP A 381 -17.38 15.65 3.50
CA ASP A 381 -17.66 14.75 2.38
C ASP A 381 -16.54 13.70 2.25
N CYS A 382 -16.81 12.46 2.62
CA CYS A 382 -15.82 11.39 2.49
C CYS A 382 -15.68 10.84 1.07
N THR A 383 -16.62 11.14 0.16
CA THR A 383 -16.54 10.67 -1.24
C THR A 383 -15.42 11.35 -2.01
N SER A 384 -14.85 12.44 -1.48
CA SER A 384 -13.69 13.10 -2.09
C SER A 384 -12.40 12.27 -2.00
N PHE A 385 -12.31 11.30 -1.08
CA PHE A 385 -11.10 10.48 -0.86
C PHE A 385 -11.37 9.01 -0.53
N SER A 386 -12.63 8.59 -0.43
CA SER A 386 -13.05 7.24 -0.03
C SER A 386 -14.30 6.81 -0.82
N ASN A 387 -14.72 5.55 -0.65
CA ASN A 387 -15.86 4.99 -1.36
C ASN A 387 -17.10 4.91 -0.45
N ASN A 388 -18.24 5.47 -0.89
CA ASN A 388 -19.52 5.40 -0.19
C ASN A 388 -20.22 4.02 -0.34
N GLU A 389 -19.75 3.17 -1.25
CA GLU A 389 -20.25 1.81 -1.41
C GLU A 389 -19.76 0.93 -0.27
N LYS A 390 -20.72 0.37 0.48
CA LYS A 390 -20.44 -0.57 1.55
C LYS A 390 -19.93 -1.90 0.95
N PRO A 391 -18.74 -2.39 1.36
CA PRO A 391 -18.22 -3.66 0.86
C PRO A 391 -19.16 -4.83 1.16
N ALA A 392 -19.30 -5.76 0.22
CA ALA A 392 -20.21 -6.91 0.37
C ALA A 392 -19.89 -7.81 1.58
N PHE A 393 -18.62 -7.89 1.98
CA PHE A 393 -18.19 -8.64 3.16
C PHE A 393 -18.43 -7.89 4.48
N TRP A 394 -18.83 -6.62 4.44
CA TRP A 394 -18.88 -5.76 5.63
C TRP A 394 -20.07 -6.10 6.53
N ILE A 395 -19.78 -6.53 7.74
CA ILE A 395 -20.78 -6.86 8.77
C ILE A 395 -20.81 -5.70 9.77
N ASP A 396 -21.99 -5.12 10.01
CA ASP A 396 -22.16 -3.99 10.95
C ASP A 396 -21.89 -4.37 12.41
#